data_AF-A0A7S0B4M9-F1
#
_entry.id   AF-A0A7S0B4M9-F1
#
_cell.length_a   1.000
_cell.length_b   1.000
_cell.length_c   1.000
_cell.angle_alpha   90.00
_cell.angle_beta   90.00
_cell.angle_gamma   90.00
#
_symmetry.space_group_name_H-M   'P 1'
#
loop_
_entity.id
_entity.type
_entity.pdbx_description
1 polymer ?
#
loop_
_entity_poly.entity_id
_entity_poly.type
_entity_poly.pdbx_seq_one_letter_code
_entity_poly.pdbx_strand_id
1 'polypeptide(L)'
;GGGGRQGAAEAAAGYTEADLIAAASGLPPSAGAELWCELAAALVGRWLRLGPAELLEAMRSMPALLATAPAGLQEAAIAACDKHSGALLSLGADQLSSLIQAWVHQPVPTSLKRLLAELLEERVLALDAHHLAMASRIFDEGRQARGAAARAAGLQPGPLPWWRRWIVQAIDSCRHMGWGRCREALREVQEWRESAKIVGVPSILAEEVLEDVIIRELFAAADHAPLELLFSLHAAASGSEVKQQLAATLELRVRKSLHAEGRALPLAIAVAVANGETPVRCSTGTLLWSGMVATIAAGLTSQREIDLFCRCRPSPALWDAVSQQAEKGWRSLELQLRRPPDSAEQGGEDGQDPYRSADGRSSTSDDP
;
A
#
# COMPACT_ATOMS: atom_id res chain seq x y z
N GLY A 1 40.67 38.67 8.74
CA GLY A 1 39.47 39.44 8.34
C GLY A 1 38.25 38.61 8.65
N GLY A 2 37.51 38.98 9.69
CA GLY A 2 36.36 38.22 10.21
C GLY A 2 34.99 38.87 9.95
N GLY A 3 34.91 39.94 9.14
CA GLY A 3 33.68 40.73 8.95
C GLY A 3 32.79 40.33 7.77
N GLY A 4 33.27 39.50 6.83
CA GLY A 4 32.53 39.20 5.59
C GLY A 4 31.35 38.22 5.76
N ARG A 5 31.43 37.28 6.73
CA ARG A 5 30.40 36.24 6.90
C ARG A 5 29.19 36.69 7.72
N GLN A 6 29.33 37.71 8.57
CA GLN A 6 28.23 38.26 9.37
C GLN A 6 27.34 39.21 8.54
N GLY A 7 27.93 40.00 7.63
CA GLY A 7 27.18 40.92 6.76
C GLY A 7 26.29 40.22 5.72
N ALA A 8 26.70 39.06 5.20
CA ALA A 8 25.88 38.27 4.27
C ALA A 8 24.64 37.65 4.96
N ALA A 9 24.76 37.24 6.23
CA ALA A 9 23.67 36.66 7.02
C ALA A 9 22.66 37.71 7.54
N GLU A 10 23.08 38.97 7.67
CA GLU A 10 22.18 40.10 7.96
C GLU A 10 21.48 40.60 6.69
N ALA A 11 22.16 40.66 5.54
CA ALA A 11 21.55 41.04 4.27
C ALA A 11 20.52 40.00 3.76
N ALA A 12 20.73 38.70 4.04
CA ALA A 12 19.77 37.64 3.73
C ALA A 12 18.43 37.74 4.47
N ALA A 13 18.34 38.53 5.55
CA ALA A 13 17.12 38.70 6.33
C ALA A 13 16.00 39.42 5.56
N GLY A 14 16.34 40.18 4.51
CA GLY A 14 15.39 40.97 3.71
C GLY A 14 14.80 40.26 2.49
N TYR A 15 15.33 39.10 2.09
CA TYR A 15 14.93 38.40 0.86
C TYR A 15 13.98 37.24 1.13
N THR A 16 12.89 37.13 0.37
CA THR A 16 11.98 35.98 0.41
C THR A 16 12.63 34.73 -0.21
N GLU A 17 12.08 33.55 0.10
CA GLU A 17 12.52 32.30 -0.52
C GLU A 17 12.38 32.35 -2.05
N ALA A 18 11.28 32.93 -2.54
CA ALA A 18 11.08 33.20 -3.96
C ALA A 18 12.15 34.15 -4.53
N ASP A 19 12.56 35.18 -3.78
CA ASP A 19 13.62 36.10 -4.24
C ASP A 19 14.98 35.40 -4.35
N LEU A 20 15.31 34.53 -3.39
CA LEU A 20 16.56 33.76 -3.41
C LEU A 20 16.61 32.76 -4.57
N ILE A 21 15.47 32.14 -4.89
CA ILE A 21 15.35 31.22 -6.03
C ILE A 21 15.34 31.97 -7.36
N ALA A 22 14.66 33.11 -7.45
CA ALA A 22 14.70 33.97 -8.64
C ALA A 22 16.13 34.49 -8.89
N ALA A 23 16.86 34.88 -7.84
CA ALA A 23 18.27 35.24 -7.93
C ALA A 23 19.13 34.06 -8.42
N ALA A 24 18.86 32.85 -7.93
CA ALA A 24 19.54 31.64 -8.38
C ALA A 24 19.26 31.30 -9.86
N SER A 25 18.03 31.50 -10.35
CA SER A 25 17.69 31.31 -11.76
C SER A 25 18.37 32.32 -12.70
N GLY A 26 18.77 33.48 -12.17
CA GLY A 26 19.54 34.49 -12.92
C GLY A 26 21.05 34.20 -13.01
N LEU A 27 21.56 33.20 -12.28
CA LEU A 27 22.96 32.81 -12.34
C LEU A 27 23.23 31.82 -13.46
N PRO A 28 24.37 31.93 -14.18
CA PRO A 28 24.73 30.93 -15.17
C PRO A 28 25.00 29.58 -14.50
N PRO A 29 24.71 28.44 -15.17
CA PRO A 29 25.01 27.10 -14.64
C PRO A 29 26.49 26.88 -14.29
N SER A 30 27.39 27.67 -14.88
CA SER A 30 28.83 27.69 -14.64
C SER A 30 29.26 28.59 -13.47
N ALA A 31 28.31 29.19 -12.74
CA ALA A 31 28.63 29.95 -11.53
C ALA A 31 29.42 29.07 -10.54
N GLY A 32 30.40 29.69 -9.87
CA GLY A 32 31.30 28.97 -8.96
C GLY A 32 30.54 28.28 -7.82
N ALA A 33 31.01 27.10 -7.41
CA ALA A 33 30.39 26.30 -6.33
C ALA A 33 30.21 27.08 -5.01
N GLU A 34 31.13 28.00 -4.71
CA GLU A 34 31.03 28.87 -3.53
C GLU A 34 29.78 29.76 -3.55
N LEU A 35 29.39 30.30 -4.71
CA LEU A 35 28.21 31.18 -4.84
C LEU A 35 26.90 30.40 -4.63
N TRP A 36 26.84 29.16 -5.14
CA TRP A 36 25.73 28.25 -4.88
C TRP A 36 25.63 27.89 -3.39
N CYS A 37 26.77 27.70 -2.73
CA CYS A 37 26.84 27.44 -1.28
C CYS A 37 26.38 28.63 -0.45
N GLU A 38 26.69 29.86 -0.85
CA GLU A 38 26.24 31.08 -0.17
C GLU A 38 24.72 31.28 -0.31
N LEU A 39 24.17 31.10 -1.51
CA LEU A 39 22.71 31.18 -1.74
C LEU A 39 21.94 30.13 -0.93
N ALA A 40 22.44 28.90 -0.90
CA ALA A 40 21.86 27.85 -0.08
C ALA A 40 21.95 28.13 1.42
N ALA A 41 23.09 28.64 1.89
CA ALA A 41 23.27 29.02 3.28
C ALA A 41 22.32 30.17 3.68
N ALA A 42 22.05 31.12 2.78
CA ALA A 42 21.06 32.16 2.99
C ALA A 42 19.63 31.60 3.10
N LEU A 43 19.28 30.66 2.20
CA LEU A 43 17.97 30.01 2.20
C LEU A 43 17.72 29.22 3.49
N VAL A 44 18.69 28.43 3.95
CA VAL A 44 18.56 27.67 5.20
C VAL A 44 18.70 28.57 6.43
N GLY A 45 19.53 29.61 6.37
CA GLY A 45 19.63 30.63 7.42
C GLY A 45 18.30 31.35 7.67
N ARG A 46 17.47 31.50 6.64
CA ARG A 46 16.09 31.99 6.75
C ARG A 46 15.20 30.96 7.44
N TRP A 47 15.22 29.70 7.01
CA TRP A 47 14.42 28.61 7.59
C TRP A 47 14.58 28.46 9.10
N LEU A 48 15.80 28.64 9.61
CA LEU A 48 16.08 28.63 11.05
C LEU A 48 15.36 29.71 11.87
N ARG A 49 15.01 30.81 11.22
CA ARG A 49 14.33 31.94 11.87
C ARG A 49 12.81 31.84 11.73
N LEU A 50 12.32 30.85 10.98
CA LEU A 50 10.90 30.60 10.77
C LEU A 50 10.32 29.82 11.96
N GLY A 51 9.08 30.14 12.31
CA GLY A 51 8.29 29.29 13.19
C GLY A 51 7.95 27.95 12.51
N PRO A 52 7.47 26.93 13.26
CA PRO A 52 7.19 25.60 12.71
C PRO A 52 6.22 25.59 11.51
N ALA A 53 5.20 26.46 11.52
CA ALA A 53 4.23 26.57 10.43
C ALA A 53 4.85 27.18 9.15
N GLU A 54 5.65 28.23 9.32
CA GLU A 54 6.32 28.92 8.20
C GLU A 54 7.43 28.04 7.60
N LEU A 55 8.14 27.29 8.45
CA LEU A 55 9.13 26.30 8.03
C LEU A 55 8.48 25.17 7.22
N LEU A 56 7.32 24.67 7.67
CA LEU A 56 6.59 23.65 6.95
C LEU A 56 6.18 24.14 5.55
N GLU A 57 5.60 25.34 5.44
CA GLU A 57 5.20 25.90 4.15
C GLU A 57 6.40 26.09 3.21
N ALA A 58 7.52 26.60 3.73
CA ALA A 58 8.78 26.69 2.99
C ALA A 58 9.20 25.31 2.45
N MET A 59 9.28 24.30 3.31
CA MET A 59 9.67 22.94 2.92
C MET A 59 8.68 22.22 2.00
N ARG A 60 7.39 22.56 2.06
CA ARG A 60 6.36 22.02 1.15
C ARG A 60 6.48 22.61 -0.25
N SER A 61 6.83 23.89 -0.34
CA SER A 61 7.05 24.56 -1.63
C SER A 61 8.40 24.22 -2.26
N MET A 62 9.37 23.83 -1.44
CA MET A 62 10.74 23.57 -1.84
C MET A 62 10.93 22.53 -2.97
N PRO A 63 10.20 21.38 -3.04
CA PRO A 63 10.37 20.45 -4.15
C PRO A 63 10.05 21.08 -5.51
N ALA A 64 8.96 21.84 -5.58
CA ALA A 64 8.56 22.53 -6.81
C ALA A 64 9.60 23.60 -7.19
N LEU A 65 10.14 24.30 -6.20
CA LEU A 65 11.16 25.31 -6.40
C LEU A 65 12.50 24.70 -6.84
N LEU A 66 12.95 23.61 -6.19
CA LEU A 66 14.19 22.90 -6.53
C LEU A 66 14.14 22.22 -7.90
N ALA A 67 12.98 21.72 -8.33
CA ALA A 67 12.82 21.16 -9.67
C ALA A 67 13.18 22.16 -10.79
N THR A 68 13.06 23.46 -10.50
CA THR A 68 13.43 24.55 -11.43
C THR A 68 14.84 25.12 -11.19
N ALA A 69 15.53 24.68 -10.13
CA ALA A 69 16.83 25.19 -9.74
C ALA A 69 18.00 24.43 -10.42
N PRO A 70 19.15 25.10 -10.66
CA PRO A 70 20.36 24.43 -11.12
C PRO A 70 20.89 23.40 -10.11
N ALA A 71 21.53 22.32 -10.60
CA ALA A 71 22.02 21.22 -9.77
C ALA A 71 22.95 21.66 -8.62
N GLY A 72 23.77 22.70 -8.83
CA GLY A 72 24.63 23.26 -7.78
C GLY A 72 23.86 23.91 -6.63
N LEU A 73 22.73 24.60 -6.90
CA LEU A 73 21.86 25.12 -5.85
C LEU A 73 21.15 23.99 -5.11
N GLN A 74 20.71 22.97 -5.85
CA GLN A 74 20.12 21.78 -5.25
C GLN A 74 21.13 21.19 -4.25
N GLU A 75 22.33 20.79 -4.67
CA GLU A 75 23.34 20.20 -3.79
C GLU A 75 23.73 21.09 -2.60
N ALA A 76 23.78 22.41 -2.79
CA ALA A 76 24.10 23.34 -1.73
C ALA A 76 22.96 23.51 -0.70
N ALA A 77 21.70 23.65 -1.16
CA ALA A 77 20.52 23.74 -0.29
C ALA A 77 20.37 22.47 0.54
N ILE A 78 20.71 21.34 -0.07
CA ILE A 78 20.82 20.02 0.56
C ILE A 78 21.85 20.03 1.69
N ALA A 79 23.08 20.45 1.42
CA ALA A 79 24.16 20.49 2.41
C ALA A 79 23.90 21.48 3.57
N ALA A 80 23.13 22.53 3.33
CA ALA A 80 22.81 23.51 4.36
C ALA A 80 21.77 22.99 5.37
N CYS A 81 20.85 22.11 4.96
CA CYS A 81 19.89 21.46 5.87
C CYS A 81 20.58 20.66 7.00
N ASP A 82 21.76 20.09 6.75
CA ASP A 82 22.51 19.27 7.72
C ASP A 82 22.96 20.02 8.97
N LYS A 83 23.10 21.35 8.89
CA LYS A 83 23.59 22.17 10.02
C LYS A 83 22.48 22.58 11.00
N HIS A 84 21.22 22.25 10.68
CA HIS A 84 20.05 22.92 11.24
C HIS A 84 18.90 21.95 11.58
N SER A 85 19.24 20.74 12.04
CA SER A 85 18.31 19.64 12.36
C SER A 85 17.24 19.96 13.43
N GLY A 86 17.55 20.84 14.38
CA GLY A 86 16.70 21.08 15.55
C GLY A 86 15.33 21.70 15.25
N ALA A 87 15.18 22.44 14.14
CA ALA A 87 13.90 23.07 13.80
C ALA A 87 12.84 22.04 13.36
N LEU A 88 13.28 20.94 12.74
CA LEU A 88 12.38 19.89 12.24
C LEU A 88 11.80 19.03 13.35
N LEU A 89 12.54 18.81 14.44
CA LEU A 89 12.07 18.08 15.63
C LEU A 89 10.84 18.72 16.29
N SER A 90 10.53 19.97 15.97
CA SER A 90 9.33 20.67 16.44
C SER A 90 8.05 20.33 15.67
N LEU A 91 8.15 19.64 14.52
CA LEU A 91 7.00 19.32 13.68
C LEU A 91 6.09 18.27 14.32
N GLY A 92 4.80 18.57 14.34
CA GLY A 92 3.76 17.61 14.74
C GLY A 92 3.52 16.51 13.71
N ALA A 93 2.76 15.47 14.07
CA ALA A 93 2.45 14.35 13.18
C ALA A 93 1.78 14.79 11.87
N ASP A 94 0.79 15.68 11.93
CA ASP A 94 0.10 16.19 10.73
C ASP A 94 1.02 16.97 9.79
N GLN A 95 1.97 17.70 10.37
CA GLN A 95 2.96 18.48 9.63
C GLN A 95 3.99 17.55 8.98
N LEU A 96 4.44 16.51 9.70
CA LEU A 96 5.29 15.45 9.17
C LEU A 96 4.60 14.70 8.01
N SER A 97 3.33 14.32 8.18
CA SER A 97 2.51 13.70 7.12
C SER A 97 2.43 14.58 5.87
N SER A 98 2.15 15.87 6.04
CA SER A 98 2.09 16.84 4.94
C SER A 98 3.44 17.00 4.23
N LEU A 99 4.54 16.96 5.00
CA LEU A 99 5.89 17.03 4.46
C LEU A 99 6.23 15.76 3.66
N ILE A 100 5.91 14.57 4.16
CA ILE A 100 6.10 13.29 3.45
C ILE A 100 5.36 13.32 2.10
N GLN A 101 4.10 13.76 2.09
CA GLN A 101 3.30 13.88 0.86
C GLN A 101 3.94 14.79 -0.18
N ALA A 102 4.50 15.94 0.23
CA ALA A 102 5.14 16.88 -0.69
C ALA A 102 6.39 16.29 -1.37
N TRP A 103 7.09 15.39 -0.68
CA TRP A 103 8.40 14.89 -1.10
C TRP A 103 8.40 13.47 -1.68
N VAL A 104 7.35 12.67 -1.50
CA VAL A 104 7.33 11.24 -1.91
C VAL A 104 7.56 11.00 -3.40
N HIS A 105 7.23 11.97 -4.25
CA HIS A 105 7.40 11.88 -5.71
C HIS A 105 8.61 12.66 -6.24
N GLN A 106 9.40 13.24 -5.34
CA GLN A 106 10.47 14.18 -5.67
C GLN A 106 11.82 13.61 -5.20
N PRO A 107 12.94 14.01 -5.84
CA PRO A 107 14.25 13.63 -5.34
C PRO A 107 14.47 14.24 -3.95
N VAL A 108 14.47 13.39 -2.92
CA VAL A 108 14.71 13.84 -1.56
C VAL A 108 16.21 13.92 -1.30
N PRO A 109 16.71 15.09 -0.87
CA PRO A 109 18.10 15.27 -0.45
C PRO A 109 18.57 14.26 0.60
N THR A 110 19.79 13.73 0.52
CA THR A 110 20.35 12.81 1.53
C THR A 110 20.28 13.39 2.94
N SER A 111 20.62 14.67 3.07
CA SER A 111 20.54 15.45 4.30
C SER A 111 19.12 15.52 4.86
N LEU A 112 18.13 15.82 4.00
CA LEU A 112 16.71 15.83 4.38
C LEU A 112 16.20 14.42 4.70
N LYS A 113 16.63 13.38 3.97
CA LYS A 113 16.31 11.98 4.28
C LYS A 113 16.80 11.61 5.69
N ARG A 114 18.02 12.01 6.07
CA ARG A 114 18.54 11.78 7.43
C ARG A 114 17.66 12.46 8.49
N LEU A 115 17.28 13.71 8.28
CA LEU A 115 16.43 14.44 9.21
C LEU A 115 15.01 13.84 9.30
N LEU A 116 14.43 13.48 8.15
CA LEU A 116 13.16 12.77 8.09
C LEU A 116 13.24 11.42 8.82
N ALA A 117 14.34 10.69 8.69
CA ALA A 117 14.54 9.43 9.40
C ALA A 117 14.55 9.63 10.92
N GLU A 118 15.25 10.65 11.43
CA GLU A 118 15.25 10.99 12.86
C GLU A 118 13.83 11.35 13.36
N LEU A 119 13.10 12.16 12.60
CA LEU A 119 11.70 12.49 12.92
C LEU A 119 10.77 11.28 12.90
N LEU A 120 10.94 10.43 11.90
CA LEU A 120 10.16 9.20 11.76
C LEU A 120 10.44 8.26 12.93
N GLU A 121 11.68 8.14 13.40
CA GLU A 121 11.97 7.32 14.57
C GLU A 121 11.21 7.76 15.83
N GLU A 122 11.08 9.08 16.04
CA GLU A 122 10.36 9.63 17.17
C GLU A 122 8.83 9.55 17.00
N ARG A 123 8.34 9.70 15.77
CA ARG A 123 6.91 9.93 15.47
C ARG A 123 6.24 8.82 14.66
N VAL A 124 6.92 7.73 14.34
CA VAL A 124 6.40 6.64 13.47
C VAL A 124 5.02 6.17 13.91
N LEU A 125 4.81 6.02 15.22
CA LEU A 125 3.57 5.49 15.79
C LEU A 125 2.37 6.44 15.65
N ALA A 126 2.64 7.73 15.41
CA ALA A 126 1.61 8.75 15.19
C ALA A 126 1.17 8.82 13.71
N LEU A 127 1.87 8.16 12.80
CA LEU A 127 1.49 8.08 11.39
C LEU A 127 0.49 6.95 11.17
N ASP A 128 -0.38 7.11 10.18
CA ASP A 128 -1.15 5.97 9.63
C ASP A 128 -0.27 5.13 8.68
N ALA A 129 -0.80 4.00 8.23
CA ALA A 129 -0.06 3.10 7.37
C ALA A 129 0.25 3.72 6.00
N HIS A 130 -0.66 4.56 5.50
CA HIS A 130 -0.51 5.24 4.21
C HIS A 130 0.69 6.20 4.22
N HIS A 131 0.79 7.05 5.25
CA HIS A 131 1.91 7.97 5.43
C HIS A 131 3.22 7.24 5.72
N LEU A 132 3.17 6.12 6.44
CA LEU A 132 4.36 5.29 6.65
C LEU A 132 4.86 4.62 5.35
N ALA A 133 3.93 4.18 4.48
CA ALA A 133 4.27 3.65 3.16
C ALA A 133 4.87 4.75 2.26
N MET A 134 4.29 5.96 2.25
CA MET A 134 4.87 7.09 1.54
C MET A 134 6.26 7.47 2.07
N ALA A 135 6.44 7.50 3.39
CA ALA A 135 7.74 7.73 3.99
C ALA A 135 8.73 6.66 3.52
N SER A 136 8.37 5.38 3.58
CA SER A 136 9.24 4.27 3.16
C SER A 136 9.66 4.39 1.69
N ARG A 137 8.78 4.88 0.81
CA ARG A 137 9.11 5.14 -0.61
C ARG A 137 10.19 6.20 -0.79
N ILE A 138 10.30 7.18 0.10
CA ILE A 138 11.39 8.19 0.08
C ILE A 138 12.76 7.53 0.32
N PHE A 139 12.78 6.48 1.14
CA PHE A 139 13.97 5.71 1.50
C PHE A 139 14.18 4.47 0.61
N ASP A 140 13.26 4.20 -0.31
CA ASP A 140 13.39 3.10 -1.26
C ASP A 140 14.43 3.44 -2.32
N GLU A 141 15.63 2.89 -2.11
CA GLU A 141 16.80 3.07 -2.98
C GLU A 141 16.59 2.50 -4.39
N GLY A 142 15.56 1.67 -4.61
CA GLY A 142 15.25 1.09 -5.93
C GLY A 142 14.94 2.11 -7.02
N ARG A 143 14.53 3.33 -6.65
CA ARG A 143 14.29 4.46 -7.58
C ARG A 143 15.50 5.36 -7.81
N GLN A 144 16.56 5.24 -7.02
CA GLN A 144 17.75 6.08 -7.12
C GLN A 144 18.99 5.20 -7.18
N ALA A 145 19.56 5.09 -8.38
CA ALA A 145 20.86 4.45 -8.63
C ALA A 145 21.98 5.15 -7.82
N ARG A 146 22.11 4.81 -6.54
CA ARG A 146 23.23 5.13 -5.63
C ARG A 146 23.03 4.50 -4.22
N GLY A 147 22.56 3.24 -4.14
CA GLY A 147 22.27 2.55 -2.87
C GLY A 147 23.44 1.80 -2.19
N ALA A 148 24.61 1.70 -2.82
CA ALA A 148 25.72 0.92 -2.23
C ALA A 148 26.52 1.68 -1.16
N ALA A 149 26.50 3.02 -1.17
CA ALA A 149 27.31 3.84 -0.25
C ALA A 149 26.58 4.23 1.05
N ALA A 150 25.24 4.25 1.06
CA ALA A 150 24.46 4.69 2.22
C ALA A 150 24.41 3.65 3.35
N ARG A 151 24.35 2.35 3.01
CA ARG A 151 24.41 1.25 3.99
C ARG A 151 25.75 1.16 4.73
N ALA A 152 26.83 1.65 4.14
CA ALA A 152 28.16 1.69 4.76
C ALA A 152 28.35 2.84 5.76
N ALA A 153 27.42 3.81 5.83
CA ALA A 153 27.57 5.04 6.59
C ALA A 153 26.97 5.03 8.02
N GLY A 154 26.43 3.90 8.49
CA GLY A 154 25.94 3.77 9.88
C GLY A 154 24.75 4.68 10.23
N LEU A 155 23.91 5.03 9.25
CA LEU A 155 22.68 5.79 9.48
C LEU A 155 21.66 4.96 10.28
N GLN A 156 20.94 5.66 11.15
CA GLN A 156 19.84 5.23 12.04
C GLN A 156 18.79 4.29 11.37
N PRO A 157 17.93 3.59 12.14
CA PRO A 157 17.19 2.45 11.64
C PRO A 157 16.34 2.81 10.42
N GLY A 158 16.37 1.95 9.41
CA GLY A 158 15.67 2.15 8.15
C GLY A 158 14.16 1.84 8.25
N PRO A 159 13.46 1.81 7.10
CA PRO A 159 12.02 1.58 7.05
C PRO A 159 11.54 0.28 7.70
N LEU A 160 12.34 -0.80 7.66
CA LEU A 160 11.98 -2.09 8.25
C LEU A 160 11.75 -2.00 9.79
N PRO A 161 12.70 -1.46 10.60
CA PRO A 161 12.47 -1.13 12.00
C PRO A 161 11.23 -0.28 12.28
N TRP A 162 10.95 0.75 11.46
CA TRP A 162 9.76 1.59 11.62
C TRP A 162 8.48 0.78 11.48
N TRP A 163 8.38 0.01 10.39
CA TRP A 163 7.25 -0.88 10.14
C TRP A 163 7.09 -1.92 11.25
N ARG A 164 8.18 -2.49 11.75
CA ARG A 164 8.12 -3.48 12.84
C ARG A 164 7.54 -2.86 14.11
N ARG A 165 8.06 -1.70 14.53
CA ARG A 165 7.53 -0.97 15.71
C ARG A 165 6.05 -0.61 15.52
N TRP A 166 5.68 -0.15 14.33
CA TRP A 166 4.32 0.23 14.01
C TRP A 166 3.35 -0.95 14.02
N ILE A 167 3.69 -2.06 13.36
CA ILE A 167 2.79 -3.23 13.24
C ILE A 167 2.62 -3.95 14.58
N VAL A 168 3.68 -4.04 15.39
CA VAL A 168 3.59 -4.60 16.75
C VAL A 168 2.61 -3.79 17.59
N GLN A 169 2.72 -2.45 17.58
CA GLN A 169 1.77 -1.61 18.31
C GLN A 169 0.34 -1.73 17.75
N ALA A 170 0.18 -1.85 16.43
CA ALA A 170 -1.13 -2.06 15.82
C ALA A 170 -1.76 -3.39 16.28
N ILE A 171 -0.97 -4.47 16.34
CA ILE A 171 -1.40 -5.79 16.86
C ILE A 171 -1.78 -5.71 18.34
N ASP A 172 -0.96 -5.06 19.17
CA ASP A 172 -1.25 -4.88 20.60
C ASP A 172 -2.58 -4.14 20.82
N SER A 173 -2.86 -3.17 19.95
CA SER A 173 -4.08 -2.37 19.98
C SER A 173 -5.32 -3.12 19.47
N CYS A 174 -5.16 -4.28 18.79
CA CYS A 174 -6.29 -5.00 18.18
C CYS A 174 -7.34 -5.49 19.18
N ARG A 175 -6.97 -5.67 20.45
CA ARG A 175 -7.91 -6.05 21.51
C ARG A 175 -8.99 -4.99 21.74
N HIS A 176 -8.68 -3.72 21.51
CA HIS A 176 -9.58 -2.59 21.80
C HIS A 176 -10.11 -1.93 20.52
N MET A 177 -9.28 -1.83 19.49
CA MET A 177 -9.60 -1.08 18.26
C MET A 177 -9.92 -1.99 17.07
N GLY A 178 -9.82 -3.31 17.24
CA GLY A 178 -9.94 -4.27 16.15
C GLY A 178 -8.75 -4.27 15.19
N TRP A 179 -8.92 -4.95 14.07
CA TRP A 179 -7.84 -5.25 13.11
C TRP A 179 -7.74 -4.26 11.93
N GLY A 180 -8.39 -3.10 12.04
CA GLY A 180 -8.46 -2.11 10.95
C GLY A 180 -7.09 -1.62 10.50
N ARG A 181 -6.24 -1.19 11.45
CA ARG A 181 -4.87 -0.73 11.17
C ARG A 181 -4.00 -1.80 10.51
N CYS A 182 -4.13 -3.06 10.93
CA CYS A 182 -3.39 -4.18 10.33
C CYS A 182 -3.83 -4.45 8.88
N ARG A 183 -5.14 -4.38 8.61
CA ARG A 183 -5.67 -4.51 7.24
C ARG A 183 -5.21 -3.36 6.35
N GLU A 184 -5.20 -2.14 6.89
CA GLU A 184 -4.71 -0.95 6.20
C GLU A 184 -3.23 -1.08 5.85
N ALA A 185 -2.38 -1.49 6.80
CA ALA A 185 -0.97 -1.76 6.56
C ALA A 185 -0.73 -2.78 5.45
N LEU A 186 -1.46 -3.92 5.50
CA LEU A 186 -1.37 -4.92 4.45
C LEU A 186 -1.75 -4.35 3.07
N ARG A 187 -2.85 -3.60 2.99
CA ARG A 187 -3.32 -2.97 1.75
C ARG A 187 -2.30 -1.98 1.19
N GLU A 188 -1.82 -1.04 2.02
CA GLU A 188 -0.91 0.03 1.59
C GLU A 188 0.43 -0.52 1.06
N VAL A 189 0.98 -1.55 1.71
CA VAL A 189 2.22 -2.19 1.27
C VAL A 189 2.00 -3.03 0.00
N GLN A 190 0.85 -3.70 -0.13
CA GLN A 190 0.48 -4.39 -1.37
C GLN A 190 0.33 -3.42 -2.55
N GLU A 191 -0.37 -2.31 -2.35
CA GLU A 191 -0.53 -1.26 -3.37
C GLU A 191 0.81 -0.65 -3.75
N TRP A 192 1.71 -0.43 -2.78
CA TRP A 192 3.08 0.01 -3.06
C TRP A 192 3.82 -1.01 -3.94
N ARG A 193 3.83 -2.28 -3.55
CA ARG A 193 4.47 -3.36 -4.31
C ARG A 193 3.93 -3.46 -5.73
N GLU A 194 2.62 -3.40 -5.91
CA GLU A 194 1.97 -3.50 -7.21
C GLU A 194 2.27 -2.27 -8.08
N SER A 195 2.18 -1.07 -7.51
CA SER A 195 2.52 0.17 -8.22
C SER A 195 3.97 0.17 -8.71
N ALA A 196 4.90 -0.36 -7.91
CA ALA A 196 6.30 -0.49 -8.29
C ALA A 196 6.49 -1.46 -9.48
N LYS A 197 5.73 -2.57 -9.51
CA LYS A 197 5.72 -3.53 -10.63
C LYS A 197 5.19 -2.92 -11.92
N ILE A 198 4.09 -2.16 -11.85
CA ILE A 198 3.48 -1.48 -13.00
C ILE A 198 4.45 -0.45 -13.62
N VAL A 199 5.19 0.28 -12.77
CA VAL A 199 6.18 1.27 -13.22
C VAL A 199 7.49 0.63 -13.72
N GLY A 200 7.59 -0.70 -13.67
CA GLY A 200 8.75 -1.46 -14.20
C GLY A 200 9.98 -1.43 -13.28
N VAL A 201 9.84 -0.95 -12.05
CA VAL A 201 10.94 -0.90 -11.06
C VAL A 201 10.45 -1.60 -9.78
N PRO A 202 10.61 -2.94 -9.68
CA PRO A 202 10.22 -3.67 -8.47
C PRO A 202 10.89 -3.09 -7.23
N SER A 203 10.11 -2.84 -6.20
CA SER A 203 10.61 -2.36 -4.91
C SER A 203 10.99 -3.54 -4.03
N ILE A 204 12.28 -3.77 -3.84
CA ILE A 204 12.80 -4.79 -2.90
C ILE A 204 12.32 -4.45 -1.49
N LEU A 205 12.37 -3.17 -1.11
CA LEU A 205 11.94 -2.74 0.22
C LEU A 205 10.46 -3.02 0.47
N ALA A 206 9.59 -2.84 -0.53
CA ALA A 206 8.17 -3.16 -0.39
C ALA A 206 7.95 -4.67 -0.17
N GLU A 207 8.70 -5.52 -0.88
CA GLU A 207 8.66 -6.99 -0.68
C GLU A 207 9.17 -7.36 0.72
N GLU A 208 10.30 -6.80 1.17
CA GLU A 208 10.86 -7.03 2.52
C GLU A 208 9.90 -6.57 3.63
N VAL A 209 9.30 -5.38 3.49
CA VAL A 209 8.30 -4.89 4.46
C VAL A 209 7.09 -5.83 4.48
N LEU A 210 6.63 -6.30 3.32
CA LEU A 210 5.47 -7.18 3.25
C LEU A 210 5.75 -8.54 3.87
N GLU A 211 6.81 -9.22 3.46
CA GLU A 211 7.12 -10.59 3.87
C GLU A 211 7.76 -10.64 5.27
N ASP A 212 8.81 -9.87 5.50
CA ASP A 212 9.64 -9.97 6.72
C ASP A 212 9.05 -9.24 7.91
N VAL A 213 8.12 -8.31 7.68
CA VAL A 213 7.48 -7.54 8.75
C VAL A 213 5.97 -7.81 8.80
N ILE A 214 5.20 -7.37 7.80
CA ILE A 214 3.74 -7.41 7.89
C ILE A 214 3.21 -8.84 8.00
N ILE A 215 3.60 -9.73 7.08
CA ILE A 215 3.13 -11.11 7.07
C ILE A 215 3.62 -11.86 8.31
N ARG A 216 4.92 -11.76 8.63
CA ARG A 216 5.51 -12.47 9.76
C ARG A 216 4.89 -12.07 11.11
N GLU A 217 4.75 -10.77 11.37
CA GLU A 217 4.21 -10.28 12.65
C GLU A 217 2.71 -10.57 12.77
N LEU A 218 1.93 -10.40 11.68
CA LEU A 218 0.51 -10.73 11.71
C LEU A 218 0.25 -12.24 11.79
N PHE A 219 1.13 -13.06 11.20
CA PHE A 219 1.05 -14.51 11.33
C PHE A 219 1.38 -14.98 12.74
N ALA A 220 2.33 -14.34 13.43
CA ALA A 220 2.59 -14.61 14.85
C ALA A 220 1.35 -14.36 15.73
N ALA A 221 0.46 -13.46 15.31
CA ALA A 221 -0.82 -13.18 15.96
C ALA A 221 -2.03 -13.94 15.36
N ALA A 222 -1.78 -14.98 14.54
CA ALA A 222 -2.81 -15.63 13.73
C ALA A 222 -3.96 -16.26 14.55
N ASP A 223 -3.71 -16.72 15.77
CA ASP A 223 -4.74 -17.33 16.62
C ASP A 223 -5.87 -16.36 16.98
N HIS A 224 -5.56 -15.06 17.06
CA HIS A 224 -6.52 -14.02 17.43
C HIS A 224 -7.01 -13.20 16.24
N ALA A 225 -6.34 -13.30 15.09
CA ALA A 225 -6.70 -12.60 13.87
C ALA A 225 -8.11 -13.00 13.37
N PRO A 226 -8.82 -12.14 12.63
CA PRO A 226 -10.04 -12.52 11.94
C PRO A 226 -9.68 -13.32 10.67
N LEU A 227 -10.55 -14.24 10.26
CA LEU A 227 -10.27 -15.14 9.14
C LEU A 227 -10.05 -14.40 7.83
N GLU A 228 -10.76 -13.30 7.57
CA GLU A 228 -10.56 -12.53 6.34
C GLU A 228 -9.14 -11.99 6.26
N LEU A 229 -8.56 -11.55 7.39
CA LEU A 229 -7.19 -11.06 7.42
C LEU A 229 -6.22 -12.21 7.10
N LEU A 230 -6.42 -13.40 7.66
CA LEU A 230 -5.58 -14.56 7.37
C LEU A 230 -5.66 -14.97 5.90
N PHE A 231 -6.84 -14.91 5.28
CA PHE A 231 -6.99 -15.13 3.84
C PHE A 231 -6.24 -14.06 3.02
N SER A 232 -6.37 -12.78 3.39
CA SER A 232 -5.62 -11.71 2.75
C SER A 232 -4.10 -11.88 2.88
N LEU A 233 -3.61 -12.32 4.05
CA LEU A 233 -2.19 -12.62 4.27
C LEU A 233 -1.71 -13.77 3.39
N HIS A 234 -2.48 -14.86 3.31
CA HIS A 234 -2.14 -15.98 2.44
C HIS A 234 -2.10 -15.56 0.96
N ALA A 235 -3.04 -14.72 0.52
CA ALA A 235 -3.05 -14.19 -0.83
C ALA A 235 -1.85 -13.27 -1.10
N ALA A 236 -1.43 -12.49 -0.11
CA ALA A 236 -0.28 -11.59 -0.18
C ALA A 236 1.07 -12.32 -0.27
N ALA A 237 1.17 -13.43 0.48
CA ALA A 237 2.39 -14.19 0.68
C ALA A 237 2.91 -14.81 -0.63
N SER A 238 4.17 -14.53 -0.90
CA SER A 238 4.96 -15.09 -2.00
C SER A 238 5.80 -16.28 -1.55
N GLY A 239 6.26 -16.31 -0.29
CA GLY A 239 7.09 -17.38 0.27
C GLY A 239 6.33 -18.70 0.41
N SER A 240 6.88 -19.79 -0.16
CA SER A 240 6.21 -21.10 -0.18
C SER A 240 5.99 -21.68 1.22
N GLU A 241 6.94 -21.53 2.13
CA GLU A 241 6.85 -22.04 3.50
C GLU A 241 5.78 -21.31 4.32
N VAL A 242 5.87 -19.98 4.40
CA VAL A 242 4.90 -19.15 5.14
C VAL A 242 3.49 -19.34 4.58
N LYS A 243 3.35 -19.43 3.26
CA LYS A 243 2.08 -19.69 2.60
C LYS A 243 1.49 -21.05 2.95
N GLN A 244 2.31 -22.10 3.01
CA GLN A 244 1.88 -23.43 3.45
C GLN A 244 1.45 -23.43 4.92
N GLN A 245 2.22 -22.77 5.78
CA GLN A 245 1.88 -22.64 7.20
C GLN A 245 0.57 -21.86 7.41
N LEU A 246 0.38 -20.76 6.68
CA LEU A 246 -0.87 -19.99 6.68
C LEU A 246 -2.06 -20.84 6.20
N ALA A 247 -1.89 -21.63 5.13
CA ALA A 247 -2.93 -22.53 4.63
C ALA A 247 -3.34 -23.58 5.67
N ALA A 248 -2.37 -24.21 6.35
CA ALA A 248 -2.62 -25.17 7.41
C ALA A 248 -3.35 -24.53 8.61
N THR A 249 -2.94 -23.34 9.04
CA THR A 249 -3.61 -22.58 10.10
C THR A 249 -5.03 -22.19 9.72
N LEU A 250 -5.25 -21.74 8.47
CA LEU A 250 -6.58 -21.44 7.94
C LEU A 250 -7.48 -22.68 7.96
N GLU A 251 -7.00 -23.82 7.46
CA GLU A 251 -7.75 -25.08 7.48
C GLU A 251 -8.14 -25.50 8.89
N LEU A 252 -7.20 -25.42 9.85
CA LEU A 252 -7.45 -25.73 11.25
C LEU A 252 -8.52 -24.80 11.85
N ARG A 253 -8.42 -23.50 11.63
CA ARG A 253 -9.37 -22.52 12.17
C ARG A 253 -10.75 -22.64 11.55
N VAL A 254 -10.81 -22.93 10.25
CA VAL A 254 -12.06 -23.23 9.56
C VAL A 254 -12.72 -24.48 10.17
N ARG A 255 -11.98 -25.57 10.38
CA ARG A 255 -12.51 -26.78 11.03
C ARG A 255 -13.03 -26.50 12.45
N LYS A 256 -12.26 -25.78 13.28
CA LYS A 256 -12.71 -25.39 14.62
C LYS A 256 -14.02 -24.59 14.60
N SER A 257 -14.17 -23.71 13.61
CA SER A 257 -15.39 -22.91 13.45
C SER A 257 -16.60 -23.77 13.10
N LEU A 258 -16.42 -24.82 12.29
CA LEU A 258 -17.48 -25.79 11.97
C LEU A 258 -17.89 -26.66 13.17
N HIS A 259 -16.97 -26.94 14.09
CA HIS A 259 -17.24 -27.72 15.30
C HIS A 259 -17.76 -26.90 16.49
N ALA A 260 -18.14 -25.63 16.27
CA ALA A 260 -18.54 -24.68 17.32
C ALA A 260 -17.47 -24.45 18.42
N GLU A 261 -16.21 -24.83 18.15
CA GLU A 261 -15.06 -24.59 19.02
C GLU A 261 -14.40 -23.22 18.73
N GLY A 262 -14.90 -22.50 17.74
CA GLY A 262 -14.38 -21.21 17.27
C GLY A 262 -15.47 -20.17 17.05
N ARG A 263 -15.06 -19.03 16.49
CA ARG A 263 -16.01 -18.01 16.01
C ARG A 263 -16.75 -18.53 14.78
N ALA A 264 -18.03 -18.21 14.65
CA ALA A 264 -18.81 -18.58 13.47
C ALA A 264 -18.17 -18.04 12.18
N LEU A 265 -18.20 -18.85 11.12
CA LEU A 265 -17.69 -18.45 9.81
C LEU A 265 -18.63 -17.41 9.18
N PRO A 266 -18.12 -16.24 8.77
CA PRO A 266 -18.89 -15.30 7.97
C PRO A 266 -19.36 -15.95 6.68
N LEU A 267 -20.61 -15.70 6.28
CA LEU A 267 -21.26 -16.34 5.13
C LEU A 267 -20.41 -16.25 3.85
N ALA A 268 -19.87 -15.07 3.55
CA ALA A 268 -19.03 -14.87 2.36
C ALA A 268 -17.76 -15.73 2.38
N ILE A 269 -17.12 -15.90 3.56
CA ILE A 269 -15.96 -16.79 3.70
C ILE A 269 -16.39 -18.25 3.53
N ALA A 270 -17.50 -18.66 4.15
CA ALA A 270 -17.97 -20.04 4.04
C ALA A 270 -18.26 -20.42 2.57
N VAL A 271 -18.89 -19.52 1.81
CA VAL A 271 -19.13 -19.70 0.38
C VAL A 271 -17.82 -19.77 -0.40
N ALA A 272 -16.88 -18.84 -0.16
CA ALA A 272 -15.58 -18.85 -0.85
C ALA A 272 -14.79 -20.15 -0.57
N VAL A 273 -14.78 -20.63 0.68
CA VAL A 273 -14.16 -21.91 1.04
C VAL A 273 -14.82 -23.05 0.30
N ALA A 274 -16.15 -23.14 0.31
CA ALA A 274 -16.89 -24.19 -0.36
C ALA A 274 -16.71 -24.16 -1.89
N ASN A 275 -16.65 -22.98 -2.50
CA ASN A 275 -16.37 -22.82 -3.94
C ASN A 275 -14.93 -23.20 -4.33
N GLY A 276 -14.02 -23.42 -3.37
CA GLY A 276 -12.62 -23.68 -3.64
C GLY A 276 -11.83 -22.42 -4.05
N GLU A 277 -12.34 -21.23 -3.74
CA GLU A 277 -11.69 -19.94 -4.01
C GLU A 277 -10.62 -19.58 -2.98
N THR A 278 -10.48 -20.41 -1.95
CA THR A 278 -9.55 -20.20 -0.83
C THR A 278 -8.49 -21.31 -0.79
N PRO A 279 -7.36 -21.11 -0.08
CA PRO A 279 -6.37 -22.17 0.13
C PRO A 279 -6.90 -23.40 0.89
N VAL A 280 -8.04 -23.29 1.56
CA VAL A 280 -8.63 -24.40 2.30
C VAL A 280 -9.33 -25.34 1.31
N ARG A 281 -8.76 -26.53 1.10
CA ARG A 281 -9.29 -27.52 0.16
C ARG A 281 -10.64 -28.07 0.64
N CYS A 282 -11.71 -27.71 -0.05
CA CYS A 282 -13.07 -28.15 0.25
C CYS A 282 -13.70 -28.87 -0.94
N SER A 283 -13.39 -30.16 -1.10
CA SER A 283 -13.96 -30.98 -2.17
C SER A 283 -15.33 -31.54 -1.79
N THR A 284 -16.22 -31.64 -2.77
CA THR A 284 -17.53 -32.32 -2.62
C THR A 284 -17.36 -33.73 -2.05
N GLY A 285 -18.23 -34.11 -1.11
CA GLY A 285 -18.19 -35.43 -0.46
C GLY A 285 -17.22 -35.54 0.73
N THR A 286 -16.47 -34.48 1.04
CA THR A 286 -15.65 -34.43 2.27
C THR A 286 -16.47 -34.01 3.49
N LEU A 287 -15.98 -34.33 4.69
CA LEU A 287 -16.56 -33.83 5.95
C LEU A 287 -16.53 -32.29 6.05
N LEU A 288 -15.50 -31.68 5.46
CA LEU A 288 -15.39 -30.23 5.41
C LEU A 288 -16.52 -29.64 4.55
N TRP A 289 -16.77 -30.22 3.39
CA TRP A 289 -17.85 -29.81 2.49
C TRP A 289 -19.23 -29.92 3.16
N SER A 290 -19.55 -31.06 3.77
CA SER A 290 -20.84 -31.23 4.45
C SER A 290 -21.00 -30.25 5.61
N GLY A 291 -19.95 -30.02 6.40
CA GLY A 291 -19.94 -29.00 7.45
C GLY A 291 -20.15 -27.57 6.91
N MET A 292 -19.52 -27.22 5.78
CA MET A 292 -19.70 -25.93 5.11
C MET A 292 -21.13 -25.74 4.63
N VAL A 293 -21.69 -26.73 3.93
CA VAL A 293 -23.08 -26.70 3.45
C VAL A 293 -24.04 -26.49 4.62
N ALA A 294 -23.87 -27.24 5.70
CA ALA A 294 -24.71 -27.12 6.90
C ALA A 294 -24.58 -25.73 7.55
N THR A 295 -23.35 -25.20 7.65
CA THR A 295 -23.09 -23.87 8.23
C THR A 295 -23.72 -22.76 7.38
N ILE A 296 -23.57 -22.83 6.06
CA ILE A 296 -24.17 -21.88 5.13
C ILE A 296 -25.70 -21.94 5.25
N ALA A 297 -26.30 -23.13 5.14
CA ALA A 297 -27.74 -23.31 5.21
C ALA A 297 -28.33 -22.79 6.54
N ALA A 298 -27.65 -23.04 7.66
CA ALA A 298 -28.04 -22.52 8.97
C ALA A 298 -27.95 -20.98 9.05
N GLY A 299 -26.98 -20.38 8.35
CA GLY A 299 -26.79 -18.93 8.28
C GLY A 299 -27.75 -18.17 7.35
N LEU A 300 -28.55 -18.86 6.53
CA LEU A 300 -29.56 -18.22 5.68
C LEU A 300 -30.86 -17.96 6.44
N THR A 301 -30.81 -17.16 7.50
CA THR A 301 -31.95 -16.95 8.39
C THR A 301 -32.94 -15.90 7.90
N SER A 302 -32.47 -14.98 7.05
CA SER A 302 -33.19 -13.81 6.55
C SER A 302 -33.02 -13.61 5.04
N GLN A 303 -33.91 -12.83 4.43
CA GLN A 303 -33.80 -12.48 3.00
C GLN A 303 -32.47 -11.77 2.67
N ARG A 304 -31.95 -10.95 3.59
CA ARG A 304 -30.66 -10.27 3.43
C ARG A 304 -29.48 -11.25 3.31
N GLU A 305 -29.51 -12.34 4.07
CA GLU A 305 -28.47 -13.37 4.00
C GLU A 305 -28.59 -14.21 2.72
N ILE A 306 -29.81 -14.47 2.25
CA ILE A 306 -30.04 -15.09 0.93
C ILE A 306 -29.51 -14.18 -0.17
N ASP A 307 -29.83 -12.88 -0.15
CA ASP A 307 -29.28 -11.91 -1.10
C ASP A 307 -27.74 -11.91 -1.10
N LEU A 308 -27.13 -11.96 0.10
CA LEU A 308 -25.69 -12.02 0.24
C LEU A 308 -25.12 -13.32 -0.33
N PHE A 309 -25.73 -14.47 -0.04
CA PHE A 309 -25.36 -15.76 -0.62
C PHE A 309 -25.41 -15.72 -2.14
N CYS A 310 -26.48 -15.21 -2.74
CA CYS A 310 -26.59 -15.07 -4.20
C CYS A 310 -25.49 -14.17 -4.77
N ARG A 311 -25.16 -13.06 -4.10
CA ARG A 311 -24.09 -12.13 -4.51
C ARG A 311 -22.70 -12.77 -4.43
N CYS A 312 -22.50 -13.76 -3.55
CA CYS A 312 -21.27 -14.53 -3.45
C CYS A 312 -21.09 -15.56 -4.59
N ARG A 313 -22.03 -15.65 -5.55
CA ARG A 313 -21.92 -16.53 -6.73
C ARG A 313 -21.53 -17.98 -6.38
N PRO A 314 -22.31 -18.67 -5.53
CA PRO A 314 -22.04 -20.05 -5.16
C PRO A 314 -22.08 -20.95 -6.41
N SER A 315 -21.19 -21.94 -6.45
CA SER A 315 -21.17 -22.93 -7.53
C SER A 315 -22.50 -23.70 -7.61
N PRO A 316 -22.90 -24.26 -8.77
CA PRO A 316 -24.14 -25.03 -8.89
C PRO A 316 -24.24 -26.17 -7.87
N ALA A 317 -23.14 -26.89 -7.64
CA ALA A 317 -23.07 -27.95 -6.63
C ALA A 317 -23.31 -27.44 -5.21
N LEU A 318 -22.78 -26.26 -4.86
CA LEU A 318 -23.00 -25.63 -3.56
C LEU A 318 -24.44 -25.15 -3.43
N TRP A 319 -24.99 -24.54 -4.49
CA TRP A 319 -26.37 -24.09 -4.54
C TRP A 319 -27.34 -25.23 -4.25
N ASP A 320 -27.16 -26.36 -4.95
CA ASP A 320 -28.02 -27.54 -4.81
C ASP A 320 -27.92 -28.15 -3.41
N ALA A 321 -26.69 -28.32 -2.90
CA ALA A 321 -26.47 -28.87 -1.57
C ALA A 321 -27.08 -27.99 -0.46
N VAL A 322 -26.90 -26.67 -0.54
CA VAL A 322 -27.48 -25.72 0.43
C VAL A 322 -29.00 -25.69 0.32
N SER A 323 -29.56 -25.71 -0.90
CA SER A 323 -31.00 -25.69 -1.13
C SER A 323 -31.71 -26.94 -0.60
N GLN A 324 -31.04 -28.11 -0.70
CA GLN A 324 -31.50 -29.36 -0.11
C GLN A 324 -31.41 -29.35 1.42
N GLN A 325 -30.34 -28.76 1.96
CA GLN A 325 -30.08 -28.72 3.40
C GLN A 325 -30.92 -27.69 4.16
N ALA A 326 -31.37 -26.61 3.51
CA ALA A 326 -32.14 -25.52 4.12
C ALA A 326 -33.57 -25.90 4.60
N GLU A 327 -33.90 -27.19 4.58
CA GLU A 327 -35.22 -27.80 4.83
C GLU A 327 -36.36 -27.24 3.94
N LYS A 328 -37.43 -28.03 3.80
CA LYS A 328 -38.61 -27.68 2.99
C LYS A 328 -39.36 -26.50 3.61
N GLY A 329 -38.92 -25.29 3.31
CA GLY A 329 -39.51 -24.05 3.79
C GLY A 329 -39.31 -22.90 2.79
N TRP A 330 -39.73 -21.70 3.17
CA TRP A 330 -39.65 -20.51 2.32
C TRP A 330 -38.22 -20.22 1.82
N ARG A 331 -37.19 -20.58 2.59
CA ARG A 331 -35.78 -20.41 2.23
C ARG A 331 -35.37 -21.26 1.02
N SER A 332 -35.78 -22.53 1.00
CA SER A 332 -35.52 -23.44 -0.12
C SER A 332 -36.26 -22.96 -1.39
N LEU A 333 -37.49 -22.47 -1.24
CA LEU A 333 -38.25 -21.86 -2.35
C LEU A 333 -37.57 -20.59 -2.89
N GLU A 334 -37.12 -19.69 -2.01
CA GLU A 334 -36.43 -18.46 -2.40
C GLU A 334 -35.12 -18.75 -3.15
N LEU A 335 -34.37 -19.76 -2.71
CA LEU A 335 -33.17 -20.24 -3.40
C LEU A 335 -33.51 -20.90 -4.75
N GLN A 336 -34.62 -21.62 -4.87
CA GLN A 336 -35.02 -22.17 -6.17
C GLN A 336 -35.39 -21.07 -7.18
N LEU A 337 -36.11 -20.05 -6.73
CA LEU A 337 -36.54 -18.91 -7.57
C LEU A 337 -35.37 -18.05 -8.06
N ARG A 338 -34.28 -18.00 -7.29
CA ARG A 338 -33.11 -17.15 -7.56
C ARG A 338 -31.93 -17.90 -8.16
N ARG A 339 -32.09 -19.21 -8.40
CA ARG A 339 -31.04 -20.02 -9.03
C ARG A 339 -30.68 -19.38 -10.37
N PRO A 340 -29.40 -19.03 -10.60
CA PRO A 340 -28.96 -18.60 -11.93
C PRO A 340 -29.33 -19.69 -12.95
N PRO A 341 -29.82 -19.34 -14.15
CA PRO A 341 -30.05 -20.35 -15.18
C PRO A 341 -28.76 -21.14 -15.39
N ASP A 342 -28.88 -22.46 -15.42
CA ASP A 342 -27.74 -23.34 -15.68
C ASP A 342 -27.09 -22.83 -16.97
N SER A 343 -25.85 -22.38 -16.87
CA SER A 343 -25.05 -21.99 -18.04
C SER A 343 -24.63 -23.25 -18.78
N ALA A 344 -25.61 -23.96 -19.35
CA ALA A 344 -25.43 -25.07 -20.25
C ALA A 344 -25.58 -24.52 -21.68
N GLU A 345 -24.48 -24.65 -22.44
CA GLU A 345 -24.46 -24.65 -23.90
C GLU A 345 -24.77 -23.32 -24.62
N GLN A 346 -23.82 -22.38 -24.58
CA GLN A 346 -23.49 -21.60 -25.78
C GLN A 346 -22.11 -22.04 -26.28
N GLY A 347 -22.09 -23.27 -26.81
CA GLY A 347 -21.01 -23.80 -27.61
C GLY A 347 -21.63 -24.57 -28.77
N GLY A 348 -21.71 -23.94 -29.94
CA GLY A 348 -21.85 -24.62 -31.22
C GLY A 348 -23.26 -25.00 -31.66
N GLU A 349 -23.97 -24.05 -32.28
CA GLU A 349 -24.76 -24.39 -33.46
C GLU A 349 -24.39 -23.42 -34.58
N ASP A 350 -23.73 -23.98 -35.61
CA ASP A 350 -23.80 -23.51 -36.97
C ASP A 350 -25.25 -23.21 -37.31
N GLY A 351 -25.57 -21.94 -37.52
CA GLY A 351 -26.93 -21.47 -37.70
C GLY A 351 -26.98 -20.24 -38.58
N GLN A 352 -26.53 -20.41 -39.82
CA GLN A 352 -27.08 -19.79 -41.03
C GLN A 352 -27.41 -18.30 -40.94
N ASP A 353 -26.46 -17.49 -41.39
CA ASP A 353 -26.70 -16.13 -41.86
C ASP A 353 -27.64 -16.16 -43.08
N PRO A 354 -28.90 -15.67 -43.02
CA PRO A 354 -29.83 -15.74 -44.14
C PRO A 354 -29.57 -14.67 -45.22
N TYR A 355 -28.56 -13.82 -45.06
CA TYR A 355 -28.27 -12.71 -45.97
C TYR A 355 -27.00 -12.96 -46.80
N ARG A 356 -26.96 -14.08 -47.52
CA ARG A 356 -25.99 -14.24 -48.62
C ARG A 356 -26.63 -14.80 -49.89
N SER A 357 -27.18 -13.88 -50.68
CA SER A 357 -27.35 -13.89 -52.15
C SER A 357 -27.85 -12.48 -52.51
N ALA A 358 -27.38 -11.74 -53.50
CA ALA A 358 -26.36 -11.90 -54.53
C ALA A 358 -26.04 -10.46 -55.03
N ASP A 359 -25.17 -10.37 -56.03
CA ASP A 359 -24.69 -9.16 -56.74
C ASP A 359 -23.44 -8.51 -56.12
N GLY A 360 -22.32 -8.37 -56.81
CA GLY A 360 -22.02 -8.61 -58.22
C GLY A 360 -20.51 -8.54 -58.44
N ARG A 361 -20.07 -9.25 -59.47
CA ARG A 361 -18.70 -9.32 -59.98
C ARG A 361 -18.18 -7.93 -60.38
N SER A 362 -16.90 -7.65 -60.11
CA SER A 362 -15.96 -7.25 -61.17
C SER A 362 -14.52 -7.39 -60.72
N SER A 363 -13.74 -8.05 -61.58
CA SER A 363 -12.32 -8.36 -61.53
C SER A 363 -11.38 -7.15 -61.63
N THR A 364 -10.09 -7.49 -61.47
CA THR A 364 -8.81 -6.92 -62.02
C THR A 364 -7.98 -6.17 -60.98
N SER A 365 -6.98 -6.81 -60.37
CA SER A 365 -5.64 -7.16 -60.91
C SER A 365 -4.65 -5.99 -60.87
N ASP A 366 -3.46 -6.33 -60.36
CA ASP A 366 -2.14 -5.75 -60.60
C ASP A 366 -1.70 -4.51 -59.79
N ASP A 367 -0.86 -4.80 -58.79
CA ASP A 367 0.49 -4.26 -58.51
C ASP A 367 1.03 -3.14 -59.43
N PRO A 368 1.83 -2.19 -58.90
CA PRO A 368 3.13 -2.48 -58.28
C PRO A 368 3.45 -1.86 -56.91
#